data_AF-A0A933X4Y5-F1
#
_entry.id   AF-A0A933X4Y5-F1
#
_cell.length_a   1.000
_cell.length_b   1.000
_cell.length_c   1.000
_cell.angle_alpha   90.00
_cell.angle_beta   90.00
_cell.angle_gamma   90.00
#
_symmetry.space_group_name_H-M   'P 1'
#
loop_
_entity.id
_entity.type
_entity.pdbx_description
1 polymer ?
#
loop_
_entity_poly.entity_id
_entity_poly.type
_entity_poly.pdbx_seq_one_letter_code
_entity_poly.pdbx_strand_id
1 'polypeptide(L)'
;MDLQRAGRARLNLDTAQVAALARELHGLVRGARVKEVVGLPPADVVLVLEPADPDARGVLRVRVSADPEAPRLHVQHERVERHDGPLGPFFRRAQSELLGATLAECVPVAGDRIALFECREAAVGERRALVLELFGRHANL
;
A
#
# COMPACT_ATOMS: atom_id res chain seq x y z
N MET A 1 35.74 0.91 -2.72
CA MET A 1 34.98 -0.11 -3.47
C MET A 1 33.59 -0.16 -2.84
N ASP A 2 32.57 0.21 -3.61
CA ASP A 2 31.27 0.76 -3.18
C ASP A 2 30.24 -0.37 -2.89
N LEU A 3 30.44 -1.11 -1.80
CA LEU A 3 29.56 -2.21 -1.37
C LEU A 3 28.10 -1.74 -1.13
N GLN A 4 27.91 -0.46 -0.77
CA GLN A 4 26.59 0.12 -0.53
C GLN A 4 25.78 0.31 -1.83
N ARG A 5 26.42 0.69 -2.94
CA ARG A 5 25.72 0.79 -4.24
C ARG A 5 25.30 -0.57 -4.79
N ALA A 6 26.14 -1.59 -4.69
CA ALA A 6 25.82 -2.93 -5.16
C ALA A 6 24.70 -3.58 -4.32
N GLY A 7 24.66 -3.32 -3.01
CA GLY A 7 23.55 -3.73 -2.14
C GLY A 7 22.24 -3.01 -2.43
N ARG A 8 22.26 -1.69 -2.67
CA ARG A 8 21.08 -0.89 -2.99
C ARG A 8 20.41 -1.27 -4.31
N ALA A 9 21.18 -1.59 -5.36
CA ALA A 9 20.61 -2.09 -6.61
C ALA A 9 19.87 -3.43 -6.44
N ARG A 10 20.25 -4.23 -5.44
CA ARG A 10 19.60 -5.50 -5.08
C ARG A 10 18.33 -5.35 -4.23
N LEU A 11 18.06 -4.16 -3.70
CA LEU A 11 16.90 -3.90 -2.83
C LEU A 11 15.71 -3.28 -3.57
N ASN A 12 15.90 -2.84 -4.82
CA ASN A 12 14.81 -2.31 -5.62
C ASN A 12 14.03 -3.45 -6.28
N LEU A 13 12.72 -3.47 -6.05
CA LEU A 13 11.82 -4.38 -6.75
C LEU A 13 11.88 -4.09 -8.26
N ASP A 14 12.02 -5.14 -9.08
CA ASP A 14 11.85 -5.05 -10.53
C ASP A 14 10.37 -5.16 -10.92
N THR A 15 10.05 -4.88 -12.19
CA THR A 15 8.68 -4.95 -12.73
C THR A 15 8.02 -6.33 -12.53
N ALA A 16 8.77 -7.43 -12.69
CA ALA A 16 8.23 -8.78 -12.55
C ALA A 16 7.92 -9.10 -11.07
N GLN A 17 8.76 -8.64 -10.15
CA GLN A 17 8.55 -8.76 -8.71
C GLN A 17 7.34 -7.95 -8.25
N VAL A 18 7.19 -6.69 -8.73
CA VAL A 18 6.00 -5.88 -8.44
C VAL A 18 4.73 -6.56 -8.96
N ALA A 19 4.76 -7.12 -10.17
CA ALA A 19 3.63 -7.85 -10.73
C ALA A 19 3.31 -9.16 -9.98
N ALA A 20 4.32 -9.86 -9.45
CA ALA A 20 4.11 -11.02 -8.60
C ALA A 20 3.47 -10.62 -7.26
N LEU A 21 4.03 -9.61 -6.58
CA LEU A 21 3.52 -9.11 -5.30
C LEU A 21 2.09 -8.57 -5.40
N ALA A 22 1.79 -7.79 -6.44
CA ALA A 22 0.45 -7.26 -6.66
C ALA A 22 -0.57 -8.38 -6.87
N ARG A 23 -0.22 -9.43 -7.63
CA ARG A 23 -1.10 -10.61 -7.82
C ARG A 23 -1.32 -11.40 -6.54
N GLU A 24 -0.27 -11.61 -5.75
CA GLU A 24 -0.39 -12.27 -4.45
C GLU A 24 -1.29 -11.46 -3.51
N LEU A 25 -1.04 -10.16 -3.40
CA LEU A 25 -1.85 -9.27 -2.57
C LEU A 25 -3.30 -9.18 -3.05
N HIS A 26 -3.54 -9.15 -4.36
CA HIS A 26 -4.90 -9.18 -4.91
C HIS A 26 -5.72 -10.34 -4.35
N GLY A 27 -5.15 -11.55 -4.35
CA GLY A 27 -5.83 -12.74 -3.81
C GLY A 27 -6.17 -12.61 -2.32
N LEU A 28 -5.37 -11.87 -1.55
CA LEU A 28 -5.55 -11.68 -0.12
C LEU A 28 -6.53 -10.53 0.21
N VAL A 29 -6.52 -9.45 -0.57
CA VAL A 29 -7.17 -8.18 -0.20
C VAL A 29 -8.47 -7.91 -0.95
N ARG A 30 -8.75 -8.64 -2.04
CA ARG A 30 -9.94 -8.41 -2.86
C ARG A 30 -11.22 -8.61 -2.03
N GLY A 31 -12.11 -7.63 -2.12
CA GLY A 31 -13.36 -7.56 -1.37
C GLY A 31 -13.18 -7.13 0.09
N ALA A 32 -11.95 -7.01 0.59
CA ALA A 32 -11.72 -6.60 1.97
C ALA A 32 -12.11 -5.14 2.17
N ARG A 33 -12.72 -4.84 3.32
CA ARG A 33 -13.16 -3.49 3.68
C ARG A 33 -12.05 -2.75 4.41
N VAL A 34 -11.78 -1.51 4.02
CA VAL A 34 -10.82 -0.63 4.67
C VAL A 34 -11.38 -0.18 6.02
N LYS A 35 -10.90 -0.78 7.11
CA LYS A 35 -11.30 -0.47 8.48
C LYS A 35 -10.58 0.75 9.04
N GLU A 36 -9.32 0.93 8.64
CA GLU A 36 -8.49 2.04 9.08
C GLU A 36 -7.41 2.32 8.02
N VAL A 37 -7.04 3.60 7.88
CA VAL A 37 -5.90 4.04 7.08
C VAL A 37 -4.92 4.73 8.03
N VAL A 38 -3.76 4.13 8.23
CA VAL A 38 -2.72 4.67 9.12
C VAL A 38 -1.67 5.36 8.26
N GLY A 39 -1.58 6.69 8.38
CA GLY A 39 -0.47 7.44 7.81
C GLY A 39 0.77 7.32 8.68
N LEU A 40 1.89 6.96 8.08
CA LEU A 40 3.21 6.86 8.68
C LEU A 40 4.17 7.80 7.94
N PRO A 41 4.20 9.10 8.31
CA PRO A 41 5.06 10.06 7.64
C PRO A 41 6.55 9.65 7.70
N PRO A 42 7.35 9.99 6.67
CA PRO A 42 6.97 10.87 5.55
C PRO A 42 6.31 10.16 4.36
N ALA A 43 6.39 8.83 4.23
CA ALA A 43 6.17 8.16 2.95
C ALA A 43 5.40 6.83 3.01
N ASP A 44 4.81 6.48 4.15
CA ASP A 44 4.20 5.17 4.34
C ASP A 44 2.71 5.28 4.65
N VAL A 45 1.92 4.36 4.09
CA VAL A 45 0.51 4.18 4.42
C VAL A 45 0.28 2.71 4.76
N VAL A 46 -0.49 2.46 5.82
CA VAL A 46 -0.97 1.11 6.15
C VAL A 46 -2.48 1.08 6.01
N LEU A 47 -2.96 0.22 5.11
CA LEU A 47 -4.37 -0.12 4.99
C LEU A 47 -4.66 -1.27 5.97
N VAL A 48 -5.48 -1.01 6.98
CA VAL A 48 -6.01 -2.06 7.86
C VAL A 48 -7.33 -2.53 7.27
N LEU A 49 -7.39 -3.80 6.92
CA LEU A 49 -8.46 -4.39 6.14
C LEU A 49 -9.19 -5.45 6.96
N GLU A 50 -10.51 -5.41 6.90
CA GLU A 50 -11.39 -6.49 7.33
C GLU A 50 -11.65 -7.41 6.13
N PRO A 51 -11.20 -8.68 6.15
CA PRO A 51 -11.41 -9.62 5.04
C PRO A 51 -12.89 -9.80 4.69
N ALA A 52 -13.19 -10.06 3.42
CA ALA A 52 -14.56 -10.36 2.98
C ALA A 52 -15.04 -11.75 3.42
N ASP A 53 -14.09 -12.68 3.63
CA ASP A 53 -14.39 -14.04 4.07
C ASP A 53 -14.80 -14.02 5.55
N PRO A 54 -16.05 -14.43 5.88
CA PRO A 54 -16.53 -14.45 7.26
C PRO A 54 -15.77 -15.44 8.15
N ASP A 55 -15.11 -16.44 7.57
CA ASP A 55 -14.31 -17.42 8.30
C ASP A 55 -12.86 -16.93 8.56
N ALA A 56 -12.43 -15.89 7.85
CA ALA A 56 -11.11 -15.30 8.05
C ALA A 56 -11.05 -14.56 9.40
N ARG A 57 -10.14 -15.00 10.27
CA ARG A 57 -9.96 -14.40 11.59
C ARG A 57 -8.99 -13.22 11.52
N GLY A 58 -9.42 -12.07 12.04
CA GLY A 58 -8.57 -10.91 12.29
C GLY A 58 -8.62 -9.85 11.19
N VAL A 59 -7.63 -8.97 11.19
CA VAL A 59 -7.47 -7.91 10.18
C VAL A 59 -6.18 -8.12 9.41
N LEU A 60 -6.20 -7.85 8.10
CA LEU A 60 -5.00 -7.77 7.29
C LEU A 60 -4.44 -6.36 7.39
N ARG A 61 -3.12 -6.21 7.34
CA ARG A 61 -2.47 -4.90 7.27
C ARG A 61 -1.60 -4.90 6.05
N VAL A 62 -1.90 -4.04 5.09
CA VAL A 62 -1.08 -3.87 3.89
C VAL A 62 -0.32 -2.58 4.02
N ARG A 63 1.01 -2.67 4.07
CA ARG A 63 1.88 -1.50 4.10
C ARG A 63 2.39 -1.21 2.70
N VAL A 64 2.19 0.02 2.28
CA VAL A 64 2.78 0.62 1.09
C VAL A 64 3.74 1.72 1.54
N SER A 65 4.95 1.71 1.01
CA SER A 65 6.02 2.63 1.39
C SER A 65 6.65 3.18 0.14
N ALA A 66 6.65 4.50 0.03
CA ALA A 66 7.40 5.29 -0.93
C ALA A 66 8.69 5.85 -0.32
N ASP A 67 9.25 5.19 0.70
CA ASP A 67 10.54 5.55 1.25
C ASP A 67 11.60 5.49 0.12
N PRO A 68 12.34 6.59 -0.15
CA PRO A 68 13.28 6.65 -1.27
C PRO A 68 14.42 5.63 -1.16
N GLU A 69 14.69 5.12 0.04
CA GLU A 69 15.74 4.14 0.32
C GLU A 69 15.23 2.70 0.37
N ALA A 70 13.92 2.50 0.57
CA ALA A 70 13.33 1.17 0.72
C ALA A 70 11.87 1.11 0.26
N PRO A 71 11.55 1.47 -1.00
CA PRO A 71 10.17 1.48 -1.46
C PRO A 71 9.63 0.04 -1.54
N ARG A 72 8.49 -0.23 -0.91
CA ARG A 72 8.00 -1.59 -0.70
C ARG A 72 6.50 -1.69 -0.50
N LEU A 73 6.03 -2.92 -0.64
CA LEU A 73 4.63 -3.35 -0.71
C LEU A 73 4.56 -4.73 -0.05
N HIS A 74 3.87 -4.86 1.07
CA HIS A 74 3.76 -6.16 1.76
C HIS A 74 2.60 -6.22 2.77
N VAL A 75 2.25 -7.44 3.18
CA VAL A 75 1.41 -7.68 4.36
C VAL A 75 2.26 -7.55 5.62
N GLN A 76 1.81 -6.73 6.57
CA GLN A 76 2.42 -6.57 7.88
C GLN A 76 1.65 -7.39 8.93
N HIS A 77 2.37 -8.16 9.73
CA HIS A 77 1.77 -9.00 10.77
C HIS A 77 1.66 -8.26 12.11
N GLU A 78 2.59 -7.35 12.37
CA GLU A 78 2.66 -6.57 13.58
C GLU A 78 1.64 -5.42 13.59
N ARG A 79 1.24 -5.02 14.80
CA ARG A 79 0.47 -3.79 14.98
C ARG A 79 1.34 -2.61 14.61
N VAL A 80 0.71 -1.61 14.01
CA VAL A 80 1.37 -0.34 13.65
C VAL A 80 1.24 0.60 14.84
N GLU A 81 2.38 1.14 15.29
CA GLU A 81 2.38 2.28 16.20
C GLU A 81 1.91 3.52 15.44
N ARG A 82 0.94 4.23 16.00
CA ARG A 82 0.37 5.41 15.35
C ARG A 82 1.34 6.57 15.46
N HIS A 83 1.38 7.39 14.42
CA HIS A 83 2.09 8.66 14.48
C HIS A 83 1.36 9.63 15.42
N ASP A 84 2.06 10.12 16.44
CA ASP A 84 1.52 11.05 17.46
C ASP A 84 1.56 12.54 17.03
N GLY A 85 2.01 12.83 15.81
CA GLY A 85 2.08 14.19 15.28
C GLY A 85 0.98 14.55 14.28
N PRO A 86 0.91 15.82 13.85
CA PRO A 86 -0.06 16.24 12.84
C PRO A 86 0.22 15.58 11.49
N LEU A 87 -0.81 14.96 10.93
CA LEU A 87 -0.73 14.37 9.60
C LEU A 87 -0.76 15.44 8.50
N GLY A 88 0.11 15.26 7.50
CA GLY A 88 0.13 16.08 6.29
C GLY A 88 -1.17 15.96 5.46
N PRO A 89 -1.41 16.88 4.51
CA PRO A 89 -2.62 16.89 3.69
C PRO A 89 -2.91 15.58 2.95
N PHE A 90 -1.88 14.93 2.40
CA PHE A 90 -2.00 13.64 1.72
C PHE A 90 -2.61 12.57 2.65
N PHE A 91 -2.01 12.34 3.82
CA PHE A 91 -2.47 11.31 4.76
C PHE A 91 -3.88 11.55 5.25
N ARG A 92 -4.24 12.81 5.55
CA ARG A 92 -5.61 13.17 5.94
C ARG A 92 -6.61 12.87 4.83
N ARG A 93 -6.24 13.19 3.58
CA ARG A 93 -7.09 12.91 2.41
C ARG A 93 -7.26 11.41 2.17
N ALA A 94 -6.17 10.64 2.23
CA ALA A 94 -6.20 9.19 2.12
C ALA A 94 -7.11 8.57 3.19
N GLN A 95 -7.02 9.05 4.44
CA GLN A 95 -7.93 8.65 5.51
C GLN A 95 -9.39 8.95 5.19
N SER A 96 -9.71 10.19 4.79
CA SER A 96 -11.10 10.56 4.50
C SER A 96 -11.69 9.86 3.27
N GLU A 97 -10.88 9.58 2.25
CA GLU A 97 -11.37 9.04 0.98
C GLU A 97 -11.40 7.52 0.95
N LEU A 98 -10.52 6.83 1.68
CA LEU A 98 -10.42 5.37 1.62
C LEU A 98 -11.11 4.66 2.79
N LEU A 99 -11.36 5.35 3.91
CA LEU A 99 -12.01 4.73 5.06
C LEU A 99 -13.40 4.19 4.71
N GLY A 100 -13.65 2.94 5.09
CA GLY A 100 -14.91 2.23 4.84
C GLY A 100 -15.07 1.67 3.43
N ALA A 101 -14.17 2.02 2.50
CA ALA A 101 -14.21 1.56 1.12
C ALA A 101 -13.89 0.06 1.00
N THR A 102 -14.35 -0.56 -0.08
CA THR A 102 -14.08 -1.96 -0.42
C THR A 102 -12.93 -2.02 -1.43
N LEU A 103 -11.86 -2.76 -1.13
CA LEU A 103 -10.77 -2.99 -2.09
C LEU A 103 -11.26 -3.89 -3.21
N ALA A 104 -11.40 -3.32 -4.41
CA ALA A 104 -11.87 -4.04 -5.59
C ALA A 104 -10.73 -4.74 -6.32
N GLU A 105 -9.60 -4.05 -6.50
CA GLU A 105 -8.46 -4.53 -7.28
C GLU A 105 -7.14 -4.14 -6.62
N CYS A 106 -6.14 -4.99 -6.77
CA CYS A 106 -4.73 -4.70 -6.49
C CYS A 106 -3.95 -5.19 -7.70
N VAL A 107 -3.55 -4.29 -8.58
CA VAL A 107 -3.00 -4.68 -9.89
C VAL A 107 -1.70 -3.95 -10.18
N PRO A 108 -0.73 -4.60 -10.85
CA PRO A 108 0.42 -3.90 -11.37
C PRO A 108 0.02 -3.10 -12.61
N VAL A 109 0.68 -1.96 -12.84
CA VAL A 109 0.64 -1.31 -14.16
C VAL A 109 1.58 -2.07 -15.08
N ALA A 110 1.06 -2.51 -16.23
CA ALA A 110 1.80 -3.38 -17.14
C ALA A 110 3.12 -2.75 -17.60
N GLY A 111 4.22 -3.50 -17.47
CA GLY A 111 5.54 -3.05 -17.87
C GLY A 111 6.21 -2.08 -16.90
N ASP A 112 5.58 -1.75 -15.77
CA ASP A 112 6.07 -0.73 -14.85
C ASP A 112 6.20 -1.21 -13.39
N ARG A 113 6.92 -0.44 -12.58
CA ARG A 113 7.09 -0.67 -11.13
C ARG A 113 6.04 0.12 -10.35
N ILE A 114 4.79 -0.01 -10.76
CA ILE A 114 3.65 0.69 -10.16
C ILE A 114 2.61 -0.34 -9.75
N ALA A 115 2.08 -0.20 -8.53
CA ALA A 115 0.95 -0.97 -8.03
C ALA A 115 -0.24 -0.03 -7.77
N LEU A 116 -1.43 -0.44 -8.20
CA LEU A 116 -2.68 0.30 -8.03
C LEU A 116 -3.61 -0.48 -7.12
N PHE A 117 -4.13 0.19 -6.10
CA PHE A 117 -5.17 -0.31 -5.20
C PHE A 117 -6.47 0.41 -5.50
N GLU A 118 -7.39 -0.25 -6.18
CA GLU A 118 -8.70 0.31 -6.48
C GLU A 118 -9.65 0.09 -5.31
N CYS A 119 -10.28 1.16 -4.87
CA CYS A 119 -11.33 1.16 -3.86
C CYS A 119 -12.67 1.56 -4.49
N ARG A 120 -13.72 0.86 -4.08
CA ARG A 120 -15.13 1.15 -4.39
C ARG A 120 -15.89 1.44 -3.10
N GLU A 121 -17.10 1.99 -3.23
CA GLU A 121 -17.97 2.27 -2.07
C GLU A 121 -17.30 3.19 -1.04
N ALA A 122 -16.37 4.04 -1.51
CA ALA A 122 -15.77 5.08 -0.70
C ALA A 122 -16.83 6.11 -0.26
N ALA A 123 -16.55 6.85 0.81
CA ALA A 123 -17.48 7.81 1.42
C ALA A 123 -18.09 8.83 0.44
N VAL A 124 -17.39 9.13 -0.67
CA VAL A 124 -17.83 10.09 -1.70
C VAL A 124 -18.63 9.42 -2.83
N GLY A 125 -18.95 8.12 -2.73
CA GLY A 125 -19.70 7.35 -3.75
C GLY A 125 -18.95 7.12 -5.06
N GLU A 126 -17.75 7.65 -5.19
CA GLU A 126 -16.91 7.57 -6.37
C GLU A 126 -15.81 6.52 -6.20
N ARG A 127 -15.34 5.96 -7.33
CA ARG A 127 -14.15 5.11 -7.38
C ARG A 127 -12.92 5.93 -6.94
N ARG A 128 -12.08 5.31 -6.11
CA ARG A 128 -10.80 5.87 -5.66
C ARG A 128 -9.69 4.87 -5.90
N ALA A 129 -8.47 5.36 -6.01
CA ALA A 129 -7.31 4.51 -6.10
C ALA A 129 -6.15 5.09 -5.30
N LEU A 130 -5.39 4.22 -4.66
CA LEU A 130 -4.05 4.54 -4.15
C LEU A 130 -3.02 3.96 -5.11
N VAL A 131 -2.08 4.79 -5.56
CA VAL A 131 -1.07 4.41 -6.55
C VAL A 131 0.29 4.44 -5.89
N LEU A 132 1.03 3.33 -5.95
CA LEU A 132 2.38 3.24 -5.41
C LEU A 132 3.37 3.13 -6.56
N GLU A 133 4.25 4.12 -6.67
CA GLU A 133 5.35 4.17 -7.62
C GLU A 133 6.64 3.73 -6.93
N LEU A 134 7.31 2.68 -7.41
CA LEU A 134 8.45 2.04 -6.74
C LEU A 134 9.79 2.35 -7.44
N PHE A 135 10.02 3.62 -7.79
CA PHE A 135 11.20 4.06 -8.56
C PHE A 135 12.42 4.44 -7.69
N GLY A 136 12.69 3.69 -6.62
CA GLY A 136 13.82 3.99 -5.71
C GLY A 136 13.70 5.41 -5.13
N ARG A 137 14.71 6.26 -5.37
CA ARG A 137 14.72 7.67 -4.93
C ARG A 137 13.56 8.54 -5.43
N HIS A 138 12.82 8.07 -6.43
CA HIS A 138 11.65 8.73 -7.00
C HIS A 138 10.34 7.98 -6.67
N ALA A 139 10.36 7.14 -5.63
CA ALA A 139 9.15 6.47 -5.17
C ALA A 139 8.10 7.48 -4.69
N ASN A 140 6.82 7.16 -4.90
CA ASN A 140 5.72 8.06 -4.59
C ASN A 140 4.41 7.31 -4.26
N LEU A 141 3.49 8.02 -3.59
CA LEU A 141 2.14 7.57 -3.20
C LEU A 141 1.05 8.57 -3.61
#